data_AF-A0A2V8Z5I9-F1
#
_entry.id   AF-A0A2V8Z5I9-F1
#
_cell.length_a   1.000
_cell.length_b   1.000
_cell.length_c   1.000
_cell.angle_alpha   90.00
_cell.angle_beta   90.00
_cell.angle_gamma   90.00
#
_symmetry.space_group_name_H-M   'P 1'
#
loop_
_entity.id
_entity.type
_entity.pdbx_description
1 polymer ?
#
loop_
_entity_poly.entity_id
_entity_poly.type
_entity_poly.pdbx_seq_one_letter_code
_entity_poly.pdbx_strand_id
1 'polypeptide(L)'
;MTKIPNFTPFEGAILGWEVDDIQATAKWLRERGVNLENYPFAQDRDLGIWTSPSGDKAAWFKDPDGNVLSVTHLISRACRGCGRAARLLW
;
A
#
# COMPACT_ATOMS: atom_id res chain seq x y z
N MET A 1 -18.89 14.32 -12.67
CA MET A 1 -18.47 14.20 -11.26
C MET A 1 -18.10 15.57 -10.73
N THR A 2 -18.76 16.06 -9.69
CA THR A 2 -18.44 17.37 -9.09
C THR A 2 -17.24 17.21 -8.18
N LYS A 3 -16.04 17.58 -8.65
CA LYS A 3 -14.82 17.57 -7.85
C LYS A 3 -14.90 18.69 -6.80
N ILE A 4 -14.78 18.33 -5.53
CA ILE A 4 -14.88 19.28 -4.42
C ILE A 4 -13.60 20.14 -4.46
N PRO A 5 -13.71 21.48 -4.55
CA PRO A 5 -12.53 22.33 -4.49
C PRO A 5 -11.97 22.30 -3.06
N ASN A 6 -10.67 22.06 -2.93
CA ASN A 6 -9.89 22.06 -1.68
C ASN A 6 -9.96 20.78 -0.82
N PHE A 7 -9.97 19.60 -1.45
CA PHE A 7 -9.63 18.39 -0.74
C PHE A 7 -8.11 18.33 -0.53
N THR A 8 -7.67 18.54 0.71
CA THR A 8 -6.29 18.27 1.14
C THR A 8 -6.23 16.81 1.59
N PRO A 9 -5.64 15.90 0.81
CA PRO A 9 -5.54 14.50 1.20
C PRO A 9 -4.73 14.38 2.50
N PHE A 10 -5.18 13.48 3.37
CA PHE A 10 -4.50 13.18 4.63
C PHE A 10 -3.07 12.70 4.35
N GLU A 11 -2.08 13.22 5.08
CA GLU A 11 -0.65 12.94 4.85
C GLU A 11 -0.22 11.51 5.26
N GLY A 12 -1.15 10.70 5.76
CA GLY A 12 -0.95 9.28 6.05
C GLY A 12 -1.70 8.36 5.10
N ALA A 13 -1.23 7.11 4.94
CA ALA A 13 -1.95 6.11 4.18
C ALA A 13 -3.36 5.90 4.77
N ILE A 14 -4.39 6.31 4.03
CA ILE A 14 -5.77 6.35 4.52
C ILE A 14 -6.34 4.94 4.67
N LEU A 15 -5.90 4.02 3.82
CA LEU A 15 -6.37 2.64 3.80
C LEU A 15 -5.24 1.71 3.36
N GLY A 16 -5.12 0.60 4.07
CA GLY A 16 -4.17 -0.47 3.80
C GLY A 16 -4.88 -1.80 3.63
N TRP A 17 -4.56 -2.54 2.56
CA TRP A 17 -5.05 -3.92 2.38
C TRP A 17 -3.94 -4.93 2.59
N GLU A 18 -4.27 -6.01 3.30
CA GLU A 18 -3.39 -7.15 3.43
C GLU A 18 -3.60 -8.12 2.25
N VAL A 19 -2.51 -8.50 1.59
CA VAL A 19 -2.51 -9.37 0.40
C VAL A 19 -1.58 -10.56 0.61
N ASP A 20 -1.94 -11.71 0.05
CA ASP A 20 -1.12 -12.93 0.13
C ASP A 20 0.10 -12.88 -0.81
N ASP A 21 0.04 -12.08 -1.89
CA ASP A 21 1.19 -11.82 -2.77
C ASP A 21 1.20 -10.35 -3.20
N ILE A 22 2.12 -9.58 -2.61
CA ILE A 22 2.30 -8.17 -2.92
C ILE A 22 2.91 -7.94 -4.30
N GLN A 23 3.74 -8.83 -4.82
CA GLN A 23 4.36 -8.66 -6.14
C GLN A 23 3.33 -8.87 -7.25
N ALA A 24 2.49 -9.90 -7.11
CA ALA A 24 1.37 -10.13 -8.01
C ALA A 24 0.38 -8.96 -7.97
N THR A 25 0.02 -8.48 -6.78
CA THR A 25 -0.88 -7.34 -6.61
C THR A 25 -0.30 -6.06 -7.20
N ALA A 26 0.98 -5.76 -6.95
CA ALA A 26 1.67 -4.60 -7.49
C ALA A 26 1.69 -4.61 -9.03
N LYS A 27 1.98 -5.77 -9.65
CA LYS A 27 1.92 -5.92 -11.11
C LYS A 27 0.50 -5.71 -11.64
N TRP A 28 -0.49 -6.33 -11.00
CA TRP A 28 -1.90 -6.20 -11.38
C TRP A 28 -2.41 -4.75 -11.31
N LEU A 29 -1.94 -3.99 -10.32
CA LEU A 29 -2.21 -2.56 -10.17
C LEU A 29 -1.54 -1.75 -11.29
N ARG A 30 -0.26 -2.02 -11.59
CA ARG A 30 0.46 -1.35 -12.70
C ARG A 30 -0.18 -1.61 -14.05
N GLU A 31 -0.62 -2.84 -14.33
CA GLU A 31 -1.35 -3.20 -15.55
C GLU A 31 -2.66 -2.42 -15.73
N ARG A 32 -3.27 -1.97 -14.62
CA ARG A 32 -4.48 -1.14 -14.61
C ARG A 32 -4.19 0.36 -14.63
N GLY A 33 -2.93 0.75 -14.79
CA GLY A 33 -2.51 2.15 -14.82
C GLY A 33 -2.36 2.81 -13.45
N VAL A 34 -2.29 2.03 -12.37
CA VAL A 34 -2.00 2.57 -11.04
C VAL A 34 -0.50 2.75 -10.88
N ASN A 35 -0.08 3.98 -10.58
CA ASN A 35 1.32 4.29 -10.28
C ASN A 35 1.62 4.00 -8.81
N LEU A 36 2.52 3.03 -8.58
CA LEU A 36 3.07 2.76 -7.26
C LEU A 36 4.12 3.81 -6.91
N GLU A 37 4.10 4.27 -5.67
CA GLU A 37 5.05 5.25 -5.16
C GLU A 37 6.40 4.58 -4.89
N ASN A 38 7.45 5.09 -5.52
CA ASN A 38 8.81 4.60 -5.33
C ASN A 38 9.52 5.47 -4.29
N TYR A 39 9.39 5.09 -3.03
CA TYR A 39 10.07 5.79 -1.96
C TYR A 39 11.57 5.51 -1.95
N PRO A 40 12.42 6.47 -1.54
CA PRO A 40 13.88 6.28 -1.48
C PRO A 40 14.29 5.10 -0.57
N PHE A 41 13.48 4.78 0.44
CA PHE A 41 13.69 3.68 1.38
C PHE A 41 13.19 2.31 0.88
N ALA A 42 12.42 2.26 -0.22
CA ALA A 42 11.97 0.99 -0.80
C ALA A 42 13.14 0.28 -1.48
N GLN A 43 13.32 -1.00 -1.17
CA GLN A 43 14.39 -1.82 -1.75
C GLN A 43 14.08 -2.21 -3.20
N ASP A 44 12.80 -2.40 -3.55
CA ASP A 44 12.38 -2.68 -4.91
C ASP A 44 12.06 -1.37 -5.66
N ARG A 45 12.92 -1.02 -6.62
CA ARG A 45 12.76 0.18 -7.46
C ARG A 45 11.82 -0.02 -8.64
N ASP A 46 11.50 -1.25 -9.03
CA ASP A 46 10.58 -1.49 -10.14
C ASP A 46 9.13 -1.45 -9.67
N LEU A 47 8.85 -2.07 -8.53
CA LEU A 47 7.51 -2.17 -7.96
C LEU A 47 7.26 -1.22 -6.77
N GLY A 48 8.28 -0.52 -6.28
CA GLY A 48 8.14 0.37 -5.11
C GLY A 48 7.84 -0.38 -3.81
N ILE A 49 8.21 -1.66 -3.74
CA ILE A 49 7.95 -2.52 -2.59
C ILE A 49 9.04 -2.29 -1.54
N TRP A 50 8.62 -1.88 -0.36
CA TRP A 50 9.42 -1.89 0.86
C TRP A 50 9.32 -3.24 1.56
N THR A 51 10.44 -3.73 2.06
CA THR A 51 10.54 -4.95 2.87
C THR A 51 11.06 -4.58 4.25
N SER A 52 10.32 -4.98 5.28
CA SER A 52 10.70 -4.82 6.67
C SER A 52 11.81 -5.82 7.05
N PRO A 53 12.58 -5.55 8.12
CA PRO A 53 13.56 -6.52 8.64
C PRO A 53 12.94 -7.86 9.07
N SER A 54 11.65 -7.86 9.42
CA SER A 54 10.87 -9.06 9.76
C SER A 54 10.40 -9.84 8.53
N GLY A 55 10.62 -9.30 7.33
CA GLY A 55 10.22 -9.87 6.05
C GLY A 55 8.84 -9.42 5.55
N ASP A 56 8.05 -8.71 6.36
CA ASP A 56 6.80 -8.11 5.91
C ASP A 56 7.05 -7.13 4.77
N LYS A 57 6.13 -7.05 3.82
CA LYS A 57 6.27 -6.18 2.65
C LYS A 57 5.17 -5.15 2.61
N ALA A 58 5.46 -3.96 2.10
CA ALA A 58 4.49 -2.90 1.90
C ALA A 58 4.75 -2.17 0.58
N ALA A 59 3.70 -1.72 -0.08
CA ALA A 59 3.77 -0.85 -1.24
C ALA A 59 2.67 0.20 -1.13
N TRP A 60 2.92 1.39 -1.69
CA TRP A 60 1.99 2.51 -1.62
C TRP A 60 1.65 2.98 -3.01
N PHE A 61 0.46 3.56 -3.16
CA PHE A 61 0.02 4.19 -4.40
C PHE A 61 -1.00 5.28 -4.12
N LYS A 62 -1.20 6.16 -5.09
CA LYS A 62 -2.20 7.22 -4.99
C LYS A 62 -3.42 6.88 -5.84
N ASP A 63 -4.60 7.16 -5.29
CA ASP A 63 -5.83 7.17 -6.08
C ASP A 63 -6.01 8.52 -6.82
N PRO A 64 -6.94 8.64 -7.77
CA PRO A 64 -7.20 9.87 -8.52
C PRO A 64 -7.59 11.10 -7.68
N ASP A 65 -8.11 10.90 -6.47
CA ASP A 65 -8.43 11.94 -5.50
C ASP A 65 -7.22 12.33 -4.64
N GLY A 66 -6.08 11.66 -4.83
CA GLY A 66 -4.81 11.97 -4.19
C GLY A 66 -4.60 11.35 -2.82
N ASN A 67 -5.44 10.40 -2.39
CA ASN A 67 -5.21 9.69 -1.15
C ASN A 67 -4.12 8.64 -1.34
N VAL A 68 -3.24 8.55 -0.34
CA VAL A 68 -2.24 7.50 -0.29
C VAL A 68 -2.91 6.23 0.24
N LEU A 69 -2.79 5.15 -0.52
CA LEU A 69 -3.27 3.82 -0.19
C LEU A 69 -2.07 2.87 -0.08
N SER A 70 -2.18 1.84 0.74
CA SER A 70 -1.13 0.84 0.89
C SER A 70 -1.63 -0.58 0.69
N VAL A 71 -0.74 -1.45 0.22
CA VAL A 71 -0.91 -2.90 0.26
C VAL A 71 0.24 -3.48 1.06
N THR A 72 -0.07 -4.39 1.97
CA THR A 72 0.90 -5.05 2.83
C THR A 72 0.81 -6.56 2.70
N HIS A 73 1.94 -7.23 2.77
CA HIS A 73 2.00 -8.67 2.87
C HIS A 73 2.69 -9.02 4.18
N LEU A 74 1.92 -9.54 5.13
CA LEU A 74 2.42 -9.92 6.45
C LEU A 74 2.80 -11.40 6.43
N ILE A 75 4.06 -11.72 6.72
CA ILE A 75 4.54 -13.11 6.72
C ILE A 75 4.00 -13.87 7.94
N SER A 76 3.63 -13.16 9.01
CA SER A 76 3.14 -13.74 10.27
C SER A 76 1.71 -14.32 10.21
N ARG A 77 1.11 -14.42 9.02
CA ARG A 77 -0.32 -14.70 8.85
C ARG A 77 -0.72 -16.19 8.80
N ALA A 78 -0.10 -17.03 9.63
CA ALA A 78 -0.55 -18.41 9.83
C ALA A 78 -1.76 -18.56 10.79
N CYS A 79 -2.35 -17.49 11.34
CA CYS A 79 -3.55 -17.60 12.18
C CYS A 79 -4.69 -16.67 11.70
N ARG A 80 -5.55 -17.24 10.85
CA ARG A 80 -6.87 -16.68 10.51
C ARG A 80 -7.75 -16.59 11.76
N GLY A 81 -8.21 -15.41 12.13
CA GLY A 81 -9.30 -15.30 13.11
C GLY A 81 -9.37 -14.05 14.01
N CYS A 82 -8.50 -13.06 13.87
CA CYS A 82 -8.61 -11.85 14.68
C CYS A 82 -8.59 -10.61 13.79
N GLY A 83 -9.78 -10.06 13.54
CA GLY A 83 -9.93 -8.75 12.94
C GLY A 83 -9.24 -7.72 13.82
N ARG A 84 -8.08 -7.24 13.37
CA ARG A 84 -7.48 -6.02 13.90
C ARG A 84 -7.06 -5.19 12.72
N ALA A 85 -7.69 -4.02 12.64
CA ALA A 85 -7.38 -2.94 11.72
C ALA A 85 -5.87 -2.80 11.57
N ALA A 86 -5.45 -2.54 10.33
CA ALA A 86 -4.10 -2.16 9.96
C ALA A 86 -3.63 -1.03 10.88
N ARG A 87 -2.96 -1.40 11.98
CA ARG A 87 -2.21 -0.47 12.80
C ARG A 87 -0.83 -0.39 12.15
N LEU A 88 -0.73 0.41 11.09
CA LEU A 88 0.56 0.98 10.74
C LEU A 88 0.97 1.87 11.91
N LEU A 89 1.99 1.41 12.62
CA LEU A 89 2.75 2.22 13.55
C LEU A 89 3.40 3.35 12.74
N TRP A 90 3.08 4.59 13.11
CA TRP A 90 3.99 5.72 12.98
C TRP A 90 4.87 5.73 14.24
#